data_AF-A0A7J2KVW7-F1
#
_entry.id   AF-A0A7J2KVW7-F1
#
_cell.length_a   1.000
_cell.length_b   1.000
_cell.length_c   1.000
_cell.angle_alpha   90.00
_cell.angle_beta   90.00
_cell.angle_gamma   90.00
#
_symmetry.space_group_name_H-M   'P 1'
#
loop_
_entity.id
_entity.type
_entity.pdbx_description
1 polymer ?
#
loop_
_entity_poly.entity_id
_entity_poly.type
_entity_poly.pdbx_seq_one_letter_code
_entity_poly.pdbx_strand_id
1 'polypeptide(L)'
;MPAKAESRFVRKLDKVLINLNRPIILHPGWIEIPDKLKKQISTERAEQILKGNLDRATDAEVMAYLSSASMAAPLLQEYANIYLHLFQKTMKRIEIEVPPDLLEVKNLNDYEEQLMKELKGWI
;
A
#
# COMPACT_ATOMS: atom_id res chain seq x y z
N MET A 1 1.81 -39.12 12.84
CA MET A 1 1.85 -37.71 13.27
C MET A 1 2.64 -36.72 12.37
N PRO A 2 3.52 -37.09 11.42
CA PRO A 2 4.26 -36.10 10.61
C PRO A 2 3.42 -35.41 9.52
N ALA A 3 2.44 -36.11 8.92
CA ALA A 3 1.60 -35.58 7.83
C ALA A 3 0.81 -34.30 8.18
N LYS A 4 0.41 -34.10 9.45
CA LYS A 4 -0.30 -32.89 9.90
C LYS A 4 0.62 -31.67 10.01
N ALA A 5 1.91 -31.88 10.31
CA ALA A 5 2.89 -30.79 10.45
C ALA A 5 3.32 -30.28 9.07
N GLU A 6 3.59 -31.19 8.13
CA GLU A 6 3.87 -30.85 6.72
C GLU A 6 2.70 -30.09 6.09
N SER A 7 1.46 -30.54 6.30
CA SER A 7 0.27 -29.85 5.79
C SER A 7 0.10 -28.43 6.35
N ARG A 8 0.44 -28.20 7.63
CA ARG A 8 0.38 -26.86 8.24
C ARG A 8 1.48 -25.93 7.71
N PHE A 9 2.67 -26.46 7.47
CA PHE A 9 3.79 -25.71 6.92
C PHE A 9 3.52 -25.25 5.49
N VAL A 10 3.05 -26.16 4.63
CA VAL A 10 2.67 -25.86 3.24
C VAL A 10 1.61 -24.75 3.19
N ARG A 11 0.54 -24.84 4.00
CA ARG A 11 -0.50 -23.80 4.06
C ARG A 11 0.04 -22.42 4.48
N LYS A 12 1.02 -22.38 5.39
CA LYS A 12 1.67 -21.11 5.77
C LYS A 12 2.50 -20.55 4.61
N LEU A 13 3.25 -21.39 3.91
CA LEU A 13 4.01 -20.99 2.72
C LEU A 13 3.09 -20.47 1.61
N ASP A 14 1.98 -21.16 1.33
CA ASP A 14 0.99 -20.71 0.33
C ASP A 14 0.48 -19.31 0.68
N LYS A 15 0.14 -19.07 1.94
CA LYS A 15 -0.33 -17.75 2.39
C LYS A 15 0.73 -16.68 2.16
N VAL A 16 2.00 -16.97 2.45
CA VAL A 16 3.12 -16.03 2.21
C VAL A 16 3.26 -15.74 0.72
N LEU A 17 3.30 -16.78 -0.11
CA LEU A 17 3.50 -16.65 -1.57
C LEU A 17 2.36 -15.88 -2.23
N ILE A 18 1.11 -16.17 -1.85
CA ILE A 18 -0.08 -15.46 -2.37
C ILE A 18 -0.01 -13.97 -2.01
N ASN A 19 0.30 -13.63 -0.75
CA ASN A 19 0.31 -12.24 -0.32
C ASN A 19 1.48 -11.44 -0.88
N LEU A 20 2.63 -12.09 -1.10
CA LEU A 20 3.79 -11.42 -1.69
C LEU A 20 3.58 -11.17 -3.19
N ASN A 21 2.96 -12.12 -3.90
CA ASN A 21 2.81 -12.10 -5.36
C ASN A 21 1.44 -11.59 -5.84
N ARG A 22 0.56 -11.12 -4.94
CA ARG A 22 -0.73 -10.56 -5.37
C ARG A 22 -0.53 -9.38 -6.33
N PRO A 23 -1.41 -9.16 -7.31
CA PRO A 23 -1.30 -8.02 -8.22
C PRO A 23 -1.21 -6.69 -7.47
N ILE A 24 -0.49 -5.72 -8.02
CA ILE A 24 -0.56 -4.33 -7.56
C ILE A 24 -1.72 -3.69 -8.31
N ILE A 25 -2.72 -3.21 -7.58
CA ILE A 25 -3.92 -2.61 -8.18
C ILE A 25 -3.66 -1.12 -8.45
N LEU A 26 -3.85 -0.71 -9.69
CA LEU A 26 -3.81 0.68 -10.14
C LEU A 26 -5.16 1.05 -10.76
N HIS A 27 -5.37 2.33 -11.04
CA HIS A 27 -6.52 2.79 -11.81
C HIS A 27 -6.52 2.13 -13.22
N PRO A 28 -7.67 1.68 -13.77
CA PRO A 28 -7.74 0.87 -15.01
C PRO A 28 -7.11 1.43 -16.29
N GLY A 29 -6.67 2.69 -16.29
CA GLY A 29 -5.95 3.33 -17.39
C GLY A 29 -4.43 3.40 -17.21
N TRP A 30 -3.89 2.80 -16.14
CA TRP A 30 -2.47 2.89 -15.78
C TRP A 30 -1.88 1.50 -15.54
N ILE A 31 -0.68 1.27 -16.08
CA ILE A 31 -0.04 -0.06 -16.08
C ILE A 31 1.28 -0.04 -15.31
N GLU A 32 1.96 1.11 -15.26
CA GLU A 32 3.33 1.19 -14.75
C GLU A 32 3.47 2.10 -13.53
N ILE A 33 4.34 1.67 -12.62
CA ILE A 33 4.85 2.46 -11.49
C ILE A 33 6.38 2.32 -11.41
N PRO A 34 7.08 3.30 -10.81
CA PRO A 34 8.54 3.25 -10.67
C PRO A 34 9.04 2.03 -9.88
N ASP A 35 10.19 1.48 -10.25
CA ASP A 35 10.73 0.28 -9.59
C ASP A 35 11.07 0.48 -8.11
N LYS A 36 11.47 1.68 -7.69
CA LYS A 36 11.64 2.01 -6.27
C LYS A 36 10.34 1.81 -5.49
N LEU A 37 9.20 2.19 -6.07
CA LEU A 37 7.89 2.03 -5.44
C LEU A 37 7.46 0.55 -5.44
N LYS A 38 7.71 -0.20 -6.52
CA LYS A 38 7.47 -1.66 -6.53
C LYS A 38 8.25 -2.37 -5.42
N LYS A 39 9.53 -2.03 -5.25
CA LYS A 39 10.36 -2.56 -4.17
C LYS A 39 9.80 -2.22 -2.80
N GLN A 40 9.36 -0.98 -2.60
CA GLN A 40 8.76 -0.54 -1.34
C GLN A 40 7.46 -1.28 -1.02
N ILE A 41 6.59 -1.51 -2.01
CA ILE A 41 5.38 -2.33 -1.86
C ILE A 41 5.75 -3.76 -1.41
N SER A 42 6.74 -4.39 -2.05
CA SER A 42 7.20 -5.72 -1.65
C SER A 42 7.73 -5.75 -0.21
N THR A 43 8.48 -4.72 0.20
CA THR A 43 8.97 -4.58 1.58
C THR A 43 7.80 -4.47 2.57
N GLU A 44 6.81 -3.64 2.30
CA GLU A 44 5.65 -3.47 3.19
C GLU A 44 4.77 -4.72 3.28
N ARG A 45 4.60 -5.45 2.17
CA ARG A 45 3.94 -6.76 2.16
C ARG A 45 4.70 -7.77 3.05
N ALA A 46 6.02 -7.80 2.97
CA ALA A 46 6.84 -8.64 3.84
C ALA A 46 6.68 -8.27 5.32
N GLU A 47 6.65 -6.98 5.66
CA GLU A 47 6.37 -6.53 7.02
C GLU A 47 4.98 -6.96 7.51
N GLN A 48 3.95 -6.84 6.65
CA GLN A 48 2.59 -7.29 6.95
C GLN A 48 2.52 -8.80 7.21
N ILE A 49 3.22 -9.59 6.38
CA ILE A 49 3.35 -11.04 6.55
C ILE A 49 3.96 -11.38 7.91
N LEU A 50 5.06 -10.72 8.27
CA LEU A 50 5.74 -10.93 9.55
C LEU A 50 4.87 -10.54 10.75
N LYS A 51 4.05 -9.49 10.60
CA LYS A 51 3.09 -9.02 11.62
C LYS A 51 1.78 -9.82 11.65
N GLY A 52 1.54 -10.69 10.66
CA GLY A 52 0.29 -11.44 10.52
C GLY A 52 -0.91 -10.62 10.01
N ASN A 53 -0.68 -9.40 9.51
CA ASN A 53 -1.73 -8.47 9.06
C ASN A 53 -1.89 -8.54 7.53
N LEU A 54 -2.62 -9.54 7.04
CA LEU A 54 -2.65 -9.90 5.62
C LEU A 54 -3.90 -9.46 4.87
N ASP A 55 -4.86 -8.85 5.56
CA ASP A 55 -6.21 -8.66 5.02
C ASP A 55 -6.41 -7.28 4.36
N ARG A 56 -5.33 -6.52 4.15
CA ARG A 56 -5.39 -5.12 3.67
C ARG A 56 -4.19 -4.72 2.84
N ALA A 57 -4.42 -3.83 1.88
CA ALA A 57 -3.37 -3.14 1.17
C ALA A 57 -2.40 -2.37 2.08
N THR A 58 -1.16 -2.24 1.61
CA THR A 58 -0.13 -1.45 2.27
C THR A 58 -0.29 0.04 2.00
N ASP A 59 0.43 0.87 2.74
CA ASP A 59 0.46 2.32 2.52
C ASP A 59 0.96 2.67 1.10
N ALA A 60 2.04 2.00 0.66
CA ALA A 60 2.60 2.21 -0.66
C ALA A 60 1.65 1.76 -1.79
N GLU A 61 0.83 0.73 -1.59
CA GLU A 61 -0.18 0.30 -2.57
C GLU A 61 -1.31 1.32 -2.71
N VAL A 62 -1.82 1.84 -1.58
CA VAL A 62 -2.84 2.88 -1.59
C VAL A 62 -2.31 4.14 -2.26
N MET A 63 -1.07 4.53 -1.96
CA MET A 63 -0.42 5.68 -2.60
C MET A 63 -0.28 5.47 -4.11
N ALA A 64 0.16 4.28 -4.55
CA ALA A 64 0.27 3.93 -5.97
C ALA A 64 -1.09 4.02 -6.67
N TYR A 65 -2.15 3.46 -6.05
CA TYR A 65 -3.50 3.54 -6.58
C TYR A 65 -3.98 4.99 -6.71
N LEU A 66 -3.89 5.79 -5.64
CA LEU A 66 -4.33 7.19 -5.65
C LEU A 66 -3.52 8.05 -6.63
N SER A 67 -2.22 7.81 -6.75
CA SER A 67 -1.36 8.46 -7.76
C SER A 67 -1.91 8.18 -9.15
N SER A 68 -2.14 6.92 -9.50
CA SER A 68 -2.69 6.55 -10.82
C SER A 68 -4.13 7.06 -11.05
N ALA A 69 -4.96 7.10 -10.01
CA ALA A 69 -6.33 7.60 -10.09
C ALA A 69 -6.36 9.12 -10.32
N SER A 70 -5.47 9.87 -9.66
CA SER A 70 -5.36 11.33 -9.80
C SER A 70 -4.99 11.79 -11.22
N MET A 71 -4.33 10.91 -11.99
CA MET A 71 -3.99 11.17 -13.39
C MET A 71 -5.20 11.01 -14.32
N ALA A 72 -6.20 10.23 -13.92
CA ALA A 72 -7.42 10.04 -14.70
C ALA A 72 -8.46 11.13 -14.42
N ALA A 73 -8.58 11.56 -13.16
CA ALA A 73 -9.47 12.63 -12.74
C ALA A 73 -8.98 13.27 -11.43
N PRO A 74 -9.36 14.52 -11.13
CA PRO A 74 -9.09 15.12 -9.83
C PRO A 74 -9.65 14.26 -8.68
N LEU A 75 -8.84 14.07 -7.64
CA LEU A 75 -9.28 13.39 -6.43
C LEU A 75 -10.21 14.31 -5.61
N LEU A 76 -11.18 13.73 -4.90
CA LEU A 76 -11.86 14.44 -3.83
C LEU A 76 -10.84 14.84 -2.74
N GLN A 77 -11.14 15.91 -2.01
CA GLN A 77 -10.20 16.53 -1.08
C GLN A 77 -9.64 15.54 -0.05
N GLU A 78 -10.47 14.65 0.48
CA GLU A 78 -10.07 13.66 1.47
C GLU A 78 -9.08 12.65 0.90
N TYR A 79 -9.32 12.16 -0.32
CA TYR A 79 -8.39 11.25 -1.00
C TYR A 79 -7.10 11.95 -1.43
N ALA A 80 -7.16 13.24 -1.78
CA ALA A 80 -5.96 14.05 -2.00
C ALA A 80 -5.12 14.18 -0.72
N ASN A 81 -5.75 14.42 0.43
CA ASN A 81 -5.08 14.49 1.73
C ASN A 81 -4.45 13.14 2.11
N ILE A 82 -5.18 12.02 1.91
CA ILE A 82 -4.65 10.67 2.11
C ILE A 82 -3.45 10.42 1.19
N TYR A 83 -3.55 10.75 -0.09
CA TYR A 83 -2.44 10.61 -1.04
C TYR A 83 -1.21 11.37 -0.58
N LEU A 84 -1.35 12.64 -0.21
CA LEU A 84 -0.25 13.49 0.23
C LEU A 84 0.39 12.99 1.53
N HIS A 85 -0.42 12.56 2.51
CA HIS A 85 0.06 11.96 3.75
C HIS A 85 0.91 10.71 3.49
N LEU A 86 0.40 9.81 2.64
CA LEU A 86 1.11 8.58 2.28
C LEU A 86 2.34 8.86 1.41
N PHE A 87 2.26 9.83 0.50
CA PHE A 87 3.36 10.26 -0.34
C PHE A 87 4.56 10.68 0.51
N GLN A 88 4.37 11.56 1.49
CA GLN A 88 5.46 11.98 2.39
C GLN A 88 6.08 10.79 3.11
N LYS A 89 5.24 9.91 3.66
CA LYS A 89 5.68 8.71 4.40
C LYS A 89 6.48 7.76 3.50
N THR A 90 6.01 7.53 2.29
CA THR A 90 6.66 6.66 1.32
C THR A 90 7.96 7.28 0.81
N MET A 91 7.98 8.55 0.44
CA MET A 91 9.19 9.23 -0.05
C MET A 91 10.31 9.22 0.99
N LYS A 92 9.97 9.43 2.27
CA LYS A 92 10.92 9.27 3.39
C LYS A 92 11.49 7.84 3.48
N ARG A 93 10.68 6.81 3.21
CA ARG A 93 11.10 5.40 3.24
C ARG A 93 11.99 5.01 2.06
N ILE A 94 11.79 5.61 0.89
CA ILE A 94 12.58 5.35 -0.33
C ILE A 94 13.68 6.37 -0.59
N GLU A 95 13.97 7.21 0.41
CA GLU A 95 15.07 8.20 0.43
C GLU A 95 15.01 9.15 -0.77
N ILE A 96 13.82 9.65 -1.09
CA ILE A 96 13.61 10.70 -2.07
C ILE A 96 13.30 12.00 -1.33
N GLU A 97 14.02 13.07 -1.67
CA GLU A 97 13.80 14.40 -1.11
C GLU A 97 12.45 14.95 -1.58
N VAL A 98 11.65 15.43 -0.63
CA VAL A 98 10.33 16.02 -0.88
C VAL A 98 10.45 17.53 -0.71
N PRO A 99 9.96 18.34 -1.67
CA PRO A 99 9.90 19.79 -1.53
C PRO A 99 9.24 20.22 -0.20
N PRO A 100 9.81 21.19 0.55
CA PRO A 100 9.28 21.62 1.83
C PRO A 100 7.81 22.03 1.80
N ASP A 101 7.36 22.66 0.71
CA ASP A 101 5.97 23.10 0.54
C ASP A 101 4.98 21.92 0.48
N LEU A 102 5.45 20.74 0.08
CA LEU A 102 4.67 19.50 0.09
C LEU A 102 4.73 18.79 1.45
N LEU A 103 5.56 19.26 2.40
CA LEU A 103 5.69 18.70 3.75
C LEU A 103 4.66 19.26 4.74
N GLU A 104 3.94 20.34 4.41
CA GLU A 104 2.93 20.97 5.29
C GLU A 104 1.60 20.20 5.42
N VAL A 105 1.56 18.94 4.99
CA VAL A 105 0.34 18.13 5.02
C VAL A 105 -0.02 17.81 6.47
N LYS A 106 -1.24 18.20 6.86
CA LYS A 106 -1.83 17.90 8.17
C LYS A 106 -1.93 16.38 8.38
N ASN A 107 -1.85 15.96 9.63
CA ASN A 107 -2.28 14.61 10.00
C ASN A 107 -3.70 14.38 9.50
N LEU A 108 -3.98 13.15 9.06
CA LEU A 108 -5.33 12.76 8.68
C LEU A 108 -6.27 12.94 9.88
N ASN A 109 -7.46 13.45 9.61
CA ASN A 109 -8.53 13.45 10.61
C ASN A 109 -9.18 12.06 10.69
N ASP A 110 -10.00 11.82 11.73
CA ASP A 110 -10.65 10.51 11.96
C ASP A 110 -11.46 10.01 10.75
N TYR A 111 -12.09 10.93 9.99
CA TYR A 111 -12.85 10.58 8.80
C TYR A 111 -11.94 10.12 7.66
N GLU A 112 -10.85 10.85 7.40
CA GLU A 112 -9.83 10.48 6.42
C GLU A 112 -9.11 9.17 6.78
N GLU A 113 -8.84 8.94 8.07
CA GLU A 113 -8.27 7.66 8.54
C GLU A 113 -9.22 6.49 8.26
N GLN A 114 -10.51 6.68 8.50
CA GLN A 114 -11.54 5.67 8.21
C GLN A 114 -11.67 5.43 6.70
N LEU A 115 -11.69 6.49 5.87
CA LEU A 115 -11.70 6.36 4.40
C LEU A 115 -10.46 5.63 3.89
N MET A 116 -9.28 5.93 4.43
CA MET A 116 -8.05 5.23 4.08
C MET A 116 -8.13 3.74 4.45
N LYS A 117 -8.69 3.42 5.62
CA LYS A 117 -8.87 2.03 6.08
C LYS A 117 -9.83 1.25 5.19
N GLU A 118 -10.92 1.88 4.74
CA GLU A 118 -11.87 1.29 3.79
C GLU A 118 -11.22 1.07 2.43
N LEU A 119 -10.49 2.07 1.91
CA LEU A 119 -9.75 1.95 0.66
C LEU A 119 -8.73 0.81 0.71
N LYS A 120 -8.01 0.65 1.82
CA LYS A 120 -7.09 -0.48 2.05
C LYS A 120 -7.77 -1.85 2.06
N GLY A 121 -9.05 -1.92 2.44
CA GLY A 121 -9.81 -3.17 2.40
C GLY A 121 -10.40 -3.46 1.02
N TRP A 122 -10.64 -2.41 0.23
CA TRP A 122 -11.10 -2.54 -1.15
C TRP A 122 -9.98 -2.94 -2.12
N ILE A 123 -8.75 -2.43 -1.90
CA ILE A 123 -7.52 -2.81 -2.63
C ILE A 123 -7.00 -4.17 -2.13
#